data_AF-A0A316C6U9-F1
#
_entry.id   AF-A0A316C6U9-F1
#
_cell.length_a   1.000
_cell.length_b   1.000
_cell.length_c   1.000
_cell.angle_alpha   90.00
_cell.angle_beta   90.00
_cell.angle_gamma   90.00
#
_symmetry.space_group_name_H-M   'P 1'
#
loop_
_entity.id
_entity.type
_entity.pdbx_description
1 polymer ?
#
loop_
_entity_poly.entity_id
_entity_poly.type
_entity_poly.pdbx_seq_one_letter_code
_entity_poly.pdbx_strand_id
1 'polypeptide(L)'
;MSGSQPARRAPREPIRLFACTLATPLGGFVTVVDTEGRLRAAEFEDRPERLERSLLLRFGREGHRLEQGAGTNTISMALESYFAGDIRAIDSIETVLDGTPFQNSVWAALRTVEAGAPISYATLAARIGRPETSRAVGHANGTNPFSIIVPCHRLVGSNGALTGYGGGIERKRWLIDHEARAGACCSQVESHGVAHNRKNQSDRP
;
A
#
# COMPACT_ATOMS: atom_id res chain seq x y z
N MET A 1 54.41 -11.66 -5.01
CA MET A 1 52.97 -11.90 -4.79
C MET A 1 52.39 -10.68 -4.09
N SER A 2 51.91 -9.70 -4.86
CA SER A 2 51.28 -8.48 -4.30
C SER A 2 49.78 -8.72 -4.26
N GLY A 3 49.25 -8.96 -3.05
CA GLY A 3 47.81 -9.11 -2.83
C GLY A 3 47.15 -7.74 -2.88
N SER A 4 46.46 -7.44 -3.97
CA SER A 4 45.56 -6.30 -4.07
C SER A 4 44.41 -6.47 -3.08
N GLN A 5 44.42 -5.69 -1.99
CA GLN A 5 43.27 -5.51 -1.12
C GLN A 5 42.11 -4.93 -1.94
N PRO A 6 40.88 -5.47 -1.84
CA PRO A 6 39.73 -4.84 -2.46
C PRO A 6 39.52 -3.47 -1.81
N ALA A 7 39.42 -2.43 -2.64
CA ALA A 7 39.17 -1.07 -2.19
C ALA A 7 37.94 -1.03 -1.27
N ARG A 8 38.12 -0.56 -0.04
CA ARG A 8 37.01 -0.26 0.87
C ARG A 8 36.08 0.72 0.15
N ARG A 9 34.86 0.28 -0.15
CA ARG A 9 33.81 1.12 -0.73
C ARG A 9 33.60 2.31 0.21
N ALA A 10 33.79 3.53 -0.30
CA ALA A 10 33.55 4.74 0.48
C ALA A 10 32.15 4.68 1.12
N PRO A 11 31.99 5.08 2.41
CA PRO A 11 30.70 5.07 3.05
C PRO A 11 29.75 5.97 2.25
N ARG A 12 28.63 5.41 1.80
CA ARG A 12 27.56 6.21 1.18
C ARG A 12 26.97 7.10 2.26
N GLU A 13 26.77 8.37 1.93
CA GLU A 13 26.09 9.30 2.82
C GLU A 13 24.70 8.74 3.18
N PRO A 14 24.28 8.79 4.46
CA PRO A 14 22.98 8.28 4.87
C PRO A 14 21.86 9.03 4.17
N ILE A 15 20.84 8.32 3.68
CA ILE A 15 19.66 8.98 3.12
C ILE A 15 18.93 9.76 4.21
N ARG A 16 18.54 11.01 3.92
CA ARG A 16 17.71 11.80 4.83
C ARG A 16 16.24 11.49 4.58
N LEU A 17 15.52 11.21 5.65
CA LEU A 17 14.12 10.83 5.66
C LEU A 17 13.34 11.74 6.60
N PHE A 18 12.13 12.10 6.22
CA PHE A 18 11.23 12.93 7.00
C PHE A 18 9.96 12.17 7.34
N ALA A 19 9.69 12.01 8.63
CA ALA A 19 8.46 11.41 9.15
C ALA A 19 7.40 12.48 9.38
N CYS A 20 6.15 12.14 9.05
CA CYS A 20 4.97 12.93 9.33
C CYS A 20 3.84 12.01 9.78
N THR A 21 3.16 12.37 10.88
CA THR A 21 1.99 11.65 11.39
C THR A 21 0.70 12.32 10.92
N LEU A 22 -0.19 11.52 10.34
CA LEU A 22 -1.57 11.87 10.02
C LEU A 22 -2.52 11.22 11.02
N ALA A 23 -3.53 11.95 11.51
CA ALA A 23 -4.62 11.36 12.27
C ALA A 23 -5.60 10.64 11.33
N THR A 24 -5.92 9.38 11.61
CA THR A 24 -6.85 8.58 10.81
C THR A 24 -7.91 7.92 11.68
N PRO A 25 -9.02 7.40 11.11
CA PRO A 25 -9.98 6.58 11.85
C PRO A 25 -9.38 5.33 12.51
N LEU A 26 -8.16 4.93 12.13
CA LEU A 26 -7.44 3.76 12.66
C LEU A 26 -6.29 4.12 13.62
N GLY A 27 -6.21 5.39 14.04
CA GLY A 27 -5.14 5.96 14.86
C GLY A 27 -4.14 6.80 14.05
N GLY A 28 -3.04 7.20 14.69
CA GLY A 28 -1.94 7.88 14.01
C GLY A 28 -1.33 7.01 12.91
N PHE A 29 -1.05 7.62 11.76
CA PHE A 29 -0.46 6.96 10.60
C PHE A 29 0.76 7.73 10.14
N VAL A 30 1.92 7.10 10.22
CA VAL A 30 3.21 7.71 9.91
C VAL A 30 3.53 7.46 8.44
N THR A 31 3.84 8.53 7.73
CA THR A 31 4.45 8.49 6.40
C THR A 31 5.89 8.97 6.49
N VAL A 32 6.79 8.29 5.77
CA VAL A 32 8.22 8.63 5.71
C VAL A 32 8.60 8.89 4.27
N VAL A 33 9.07 10.09 3.98
CA VAL A 33 9.49 10.53 2.65
C VAL A 33 10.99 10.83 2.59
N ASP A 34 11.60 10.73 1.42
CA ASP A 34 12.97 11.21 1.20
C ASP A 34 13.01 12.72 0.87
N THR A 35 14.20 13.26 0.63
CA THR A 35 14.41 14.68 0.25
C THR A 35 13.76 15.08 -1.06
N GLU A 36 13.38 14.12 -1.91
CA GLU A 36 12.65 14.36 -3.17
C GLU A 36 11.12 14.24 -2.96
N GLY A 37 10.67 14.01 -1.72
CA GLY A 37 9.26 13.83 -1.39
C GLY A 37 8.70 12.45 -1.76
N ARG A 38 9.55 11.48 -2.14
CA ARG A 38 9.08 10.14 -2.50
C ARG A 38 8.80 9.32 -1.25
N LEU A 39 7.70 8.57 -1.25
CA LEU A 39 7.35 7.71 -0.14
C LEU A 39 8.36 6.56 0.00
N ARG A 40 8.97 6.48 1.19
CA ARG A 40 9.91 5.43 1.58
C ARG A 40 9.32 4.46 2.60
N ALA A 41 8.42 4.88 3.46
CA ALA A 41 7.68 3.94 4.32
C ALA A 41 6.33 4.53 4.75
N ALA A 42 5.38 3.68 5.09
CA ALA A 42 4.12 4.07 5.72
C ALA A 42 3.69 2.99 6.71
N GLU A 43 3.39 3.37 7.95
CA GLU A 43 3.00 2.43 9.01
C GLU A 43 2.17 3.12 10.09
N PHE A 44 1.39 2.35 10.85
CA PHE A 44 0.67 2.88 12.00
C PHE A 44 1.63 3.35 13.11
N GLU A 45 1.31 4.50 13.73
CA GLU A 45 2.11 5.14 14.77
C GLU A 45 2.30 4.24 16.01
N ASP A 46 1.32 3.39 16.31
CA ASP A 46 1.37 2.41 17.40
C ASP A 46 2.20 1.15 17.07
N ARG A 47 2.86 1.11 15.90
CA ARG A 47 3.76 0.04 15.44
C ARG A 47 5.15 0.55 15.05
N PRO A 48 5.84 1.30 15.93
CA PRO A 48 7.16 1.87 15.62
C PRO A 48 8.19 0.78 15.29
N GLU A 49 8.10 -0.40 15.90
CA GLU A 49 9.03 -1.51 15.67
C GLU A 49 8.99 -2.03 14.23
N ARG A 50 7.82 -1.95 13.57
CA ARG A 50 7.66 -2.36 12.18
C ARG A 50 8.27 -1.33 11.24
N LEU A 51 8.04 -0.05 11.50
CA LEU A 51 8.64 1.05 10.76
C LEU A 51 10.17 0.99 10.85
N GLU A 52 10.70 0.91 12.07
CA GLU A 52 12.14 0.79 12.33
C GLU A 52 12.76 -0.41 11.63
N ARG A 53 12.12 -1.58 11.73
CA ARG A 53 12.60 -2.80 11.06
C ARG A 53 12.62 -2.63 9.54
N SER A 54 11.59 -2.02 8.96
CA SER A 54 11.52 -1.74 7.52
C SER A 54 12.68 -0.86 7.06
N LEU A 55 12.93 0.26 7.77
CA LEU A 55 14.02 1.17 7.47
C LEU A 55 15.39 0.49 7.63
N LEU A 56 15.57 -0.28 8.71
CA LEU A 56 16.79 -1.03 8.97
C LEU A 56 17.10 -2.04 7.87
N LEU A 57 16.11 -2.80 7.39
CA LEU A 57 16.32 -3.82 6.35
C LEU A 57 16.68 -3.20 4.99
N ARG A 58 16.19 -2.00 4.70
CA ARG A 58 16.35 -1.34 3.39
C ARG A 58 17.58 -0.44 3.33
N PHE A 59 17.87 0.27 4.42
CA PHE A 59 18.94 1.27 4.46
C PHE A 59 20.10 0.87 5.36
N GLY A 60 19.93 -0.12 6.24
CA GLY A 60 20.90 -0.44 7.27
C GLY A 60 20.88 0.56 8.43
N ARG A 61 21.60 0.21 9.51
CA ARG A 61 21.62 0.99 10.77
C ARG A 61 22.13 2.42 10.58
N GLU A 62 23.13 2.59 9.73
CA GLU A 62 23.80 3.88 9.50
C GLU A 62 23.46 4.48 8.14
N GLY A 63 22.65 3.82 7.31
CA GLY A 63 22.36 4.28 5.96
C GLY A 63 21.16 5.21 5.85
N HIS A 64 20.52 5.59 6.96
CA HIS A 64 19.45 6.59 6.97
C HIS A 64 19.49 7.48 8.21
N ARG A 65 18.95 8.69 8.08
CA ARG A 65 18.66 9.62 9.18
C ARG A 65 17.19 9.99 9.11
N LEU A 66 16.45 9.66 10.16
CA LEU A 66 15.03 10.00 10.29
C LEU A 66 14.87 11.29 11.09
N GLU A 67 14.20 12.27 10.51
CA GLU A 67 13.88 13.56 11.12
C GLU A 67 12.35 13.74 11.11
N GLN A 68 11.80 14.53 12.04
CA GLN A 68 10.41 14.96 11.94
C GLN A 68 10.32 16.07 10.88
N GLY A 69 9.31 16.04 10.02
CA GLY A 69 9.15 17.04 8.98
C GLY A 69 7.71 17.14 8.47
N ALA A 70 7.44 18.22 7.75
CA ALA A 70 6.16 18.35 7.06
C ALA A 70 6.10 17.27 5.98
N GLY A 71 5.21 16.28 6.14
CA GLY A 71 4.93 15.30 5.09
C GLY A 71 4.53 16.02 3.81
N THR A 72 4.72 15.38 2.66
CA THR A 72 4.25 15.97 1.40
C THR A 72 2.74 16.12 1.47
N ASN A 73 2.23 17.35 1.36
CA ASN A 73 0.81 17.68 1.45
C ASN A 73 -0.05 16.71 0.58
N THR A 74 0.45 16.37 -0.60
CA THR A 74 -0.22 15.45 -1.54
C THR A 74 -0.47 14.04 -0.97
N ILE A 75 0.48 13.44 -0.25
CA ILE A 75 0.30 12.09 0.32
C ILE A 75 -0.74 12.14 1.44
N SER A 76 -0.67 13.15 2.31
CA SER A 76 -1.66 13.34 3.38
C SER A 76 -3.06 13.55 2.82
N MET A 77 -3.22 14.43 1.82
CA MET A 77 -4.49 14.68 1.16
C MET A 77 -5.07 13.42 0.49
N ALA A 78 -4.23 12.60 -0.15
CA ALA A 78 -4.67 11.35 -0.77
C ALA A 78 -5.12 10.31 0.28
N LEU A 79 -4.42 10.22 1.41
CA LEU A 79 -4.84 9.37 2.54
C LEU A 79 -6.13 9.87 3.18
N GLU A 80 -6.28 11.17 3.40
CA GLU A 80 -7.51 11.79 3.89
C GLU A 80 -8.69 11.49 2.96
N SER A 81 -8.51 11.67 1.65
CA SER A 81 -9.52 11.35 0.64
C SER A 81 -9.90 9.87 0.66
N TYR A 82 -8.91 8.97 0.83
CA TYR A 82 -9.16 7.54 0.99
C TYR A 82 -10.03 7.24 2.19
N PHE A 83 -9.70 7.79 3.37
CA PHE A 83 -10.52 7.59 4.57
C PHE A 83 -11.90 8.28 4.48
N ALA A 84 -12.03 9.33 3.68
CA ALA A 84 -13.31 9.99 3.38
C ALA A 84 -14.20 9.21 2.39
N GLY A 85 -13.67 8.15 1.75
CA GLY A 85 -14.43 7.24 0.89
C GLY A 85 -13.99 7.22 -0.57
N ASP A 86 -13.06 8.08 -1.00
CA ASP A 86 -12.41 7.95 -2.30
C ASP A 86 -11.31 6.87 -2.23
N ILE A 87 -11.74 5.62 -2.28
CA ILE A 87 -10.87 4.45 -2.12
C ILE A 87 -9.77 4.32 -3.18
N ARG A 88 -9.86 5.10 -4.27
CA ARG A 88 -8.87 5.14 -5.35
C ARG A 88 -7.79 6.20 -5.12
N ALA A 89 -7.98 7.13 -4.20
CA ALA A 89 -7.02 8.21 -3.93
C ALA A 89 -5.61 7.70 -3.62
N ILE A 90 -5.48 6.59 -2.88
CA ILE A 90 -4.17 5.98 -2.55
C ILE A 90 -3.43 5.40 -3.76
N ASP A 91 -4.11 5.09 -4.86
CA ASP A 91 -3.48 4.53 -6.05
C ASP A 91 -2.57 5.56 -6.75
N SER A 92 -2.83 6.85 -6.52
CA SER A 92 -2.02 7.97 -7.02
C SER A 92 -0.69 8.15 -6.29
N ILE A 93 -0.53 7.55 -5.10
CA ILE A 93 0.69 7.67 -4.31
C ILE A 93 1.76 6.77 -4.90
N GLU A 94 2.83 7.38 -5.40
CA GLU A 94 4.01 6.70 -5.91
C GLU A 94 4.81 6.06 -4.76
N THR A 95 5.24 4.81 -4.96
CA THR A 95 6.05 4.07 -3.99
C THR A 95 7.38 3.65 -4.59
N VAL A 96 8.48 3.91 -3.88
CA VAL A 96 9.81 3.43 -4.28
C VAL A 96 10.02 2.01 -3.75
N LEU A 97 9.75 1.02 -4.59
CA LEU A 97 9.95 -0.40 -4.26
C LEU A 97 11.45 -0.77 -4.35
N ASP A 98 12.09 -0.98 -3.22
CA ASP A 98 13.51 -1.33 -3.08
C ASP A 98 13.72 -2.64 -2.29
N GLY A 99 12.75 -3.56 -2.39
CA GLY A 99 12.87 -4.91 -1.87
C GLY A 99 13.62 -5.85 -2.81
N THR A 100 13.64 -7.13 -2.47
CA THR A 100 14.12 -8.18 -3.38
C THR A 100 13.26 -8.24 -4.66
N PRO A 101 13.76 -8.78 -5.78
CA PRO A 101 12.96 -8.92 -7.00
C PRO A 101 11.61 -9.63 -6.78
N PHE A 102 11.59 -10.63 -5.88
CA PHE A 102 10.35 -11.33 -5.53
C PHE A 102 9.40 -10.46 -4.69
N GLN A 103 9.91 -9.72 -3.70
CA GLN A 103 9.08 -8.78 -2.93
C GLN A 103 8.48 -7.70 -3.83
N ASN A 104 9.30 -7.12 -4.72
CA ASN A 104 8.84 -6.09 -5.65
C ASN A 104 7.75 -6.64 -6.59
N SER A 105 7.86 -7.87 -7.08
CA SER A 105 6.80 -8.47 -7.91
C SER A 105 5.50 -8.69 -7.13
N VAL A 106 5.60 -9.12 -5.86
CA VAL A 106 4.43 -9.27 -4.98
C VAL A 106 3.78 -7.92 -4.68
N TRP A 107 4.56 -6.90 -4.31
CA TRP A 107 4.05 -5.57 -3.98
C TRP A 107 3.46 -4.84 -5.18
N ALA A 108 4.06 -4.99 -6.36
CA ALA A 108 3.49 -4.50 -7.61
C ALA A 108 2.15 -5.18 -7.93
N ALA A 109 2.08 -6.51 -7.80
CA ALA A 109 0.85 -7.26 -8.02
C ALA A 109 -0.24 -6.96 -6.97
N LEU A 110 0.14 -6.64 -5.72
CA LEU A 110 -0.81 -6.20 -4.70
C LEU A 110 -1.53 -4.93 -5.09
N ARG A 111 -0.83 -3.95 -5.71
CA ARG A 111 -1.44 -2.70 -6.17
C ARG A 111 -2.48 -2.90 -7.28
N THR A 112 -2.50 -4.05 -7.95
CA THR A 112 -3.52 -4.38 -8.96
C THR A 112 -4.73 -5.12 -8.38
N VAL A 113 -4.73 -5.44 -7.09
CA VAL A 113 -5.89 -6.03 -6.42
C VAL A 113 -6.93 -4.93 -6.19
N GLU A 114 -8.12 -5.12 -6.76
CA GLU A 114 -9.22 -4.16 -6.66
C GLU A 114 -9.67 -3.94 -5.21
N ALA A 115 -9.98 -2.68 -4.90
CA ALA A 115 -10.51 -2.30 -3.59
C ALA A 115 -11.89 -2.94 -3.37
N GLY A 116 -12.13 -3.47 -2.17
CA GLY A 116 -13.39 -4.13 -1.82
C GLY A 116 -13.56 -5.56 -2.36
N ALA A 117 -12.60 -6.06 -3.15
CA ALA A 117 -12.58 -7.43 -3.68
C ALA A 117 -11.31 -8.18 -3.25
N PRO A 118 -11.17 -8.54 -1.96
CA PRO A 118 -9.98 -9.22 -1.46
C PRO A 118 -9.80 -10.59 -2.14
N ILE A 119 -8.54 -10.96 -2.39
CA ILE A 119 -8.17 -12.24 -3.02
C ILE A 119 -7.34 -13.11 -2.08
N SER A 120 -7.22 -14.40 -2.38
CA SER A 120 -6.36 -15.27 -1.58
C SER A 120 -4.87 -15.07 -1.88
N TYR A 121 -4.00 -15.42 -0.93
CA TYR A 121 -2.55 -15.50 -1.18
C TYR A 121 -2.20 -16.41 -2.37
N ALA A 122 -2.94 -17.51 -2.55
CA ALA A 122 -2.74 -18.43 -3.67
C ALA A 122 -3.13 -17.81 -5.01
N THR A 123 -4.21 -17.02 -5.03
CA THR A 123 -4.62 -16.25 -6.20
C THR A 123 -3.54 -15.25 -6.61
N LEU A 124 -2.95 -14.51 -5.66
CA LEU A 124 -1.86 -13.59 -5.97
C LEU A 124 -0.60 -14.35 -6.44
N ALA A 125 -0.26 -15.48 -5.82
CA ALA A 125 0.84 -16.33 -6.23
C ALA A 125 0.71 -16.81 -7.69
N ALA A 126 -0.50 -17.20 -8.09
CA ALA A 126 -0.81 -17.54 -9.48
C ALA A 126 -0.68 -16.33 -10.42
N ARG A 127 -1.16 -15.14 -10.02
CA ARG A 127 -1.06 -13.90 -10.82
C ARG A 127 0.38 -13.50 -11.13
N ILE A 128 1.33 -13.77 -10.22
CA ILE A 128 2.75 -13.51 -10.45
C ILE A 128 3.49 -14.68 -11.13
N GLY A 129 2.77 -15.67 -11.66
CA GLY A 129 3.33 -16.83 -12.37
C GLY A 129 4.03 -17.84 -11.46
N ARG A 130 3.74 -17.85 -10.15
CA ARG A 130 4.40 -18.72 -9.16
C ARG A 130 3.39 -19.36 -8.19
N PRO A 131 2.44 -20.19 -8.68
CA PRO A 131 1.33 -20.72 -7.88
C PRO A 131 1.74 -21.45 -6.59
N GLU A 132 2.88 -22.16 -6.62
CA GLU A 132 3.43 -22.91 -5.47
C GLU A 132 4.01 -22.02 -4.35
N THR A 133 4.03 -20.69 -4.53
CA THR A 133 4.74 -19.77 -3.62
C THR A 133 3.81 -19.03 -2.66
N SER A 134 2.60 -19.51 -2.42
CA SER A 134 1.60 -18.89 -1.54
C SER A 134 2.15 -18.47 -0.16
N ARG A 135 2.95 -19.33 0.47
CA ARG A 135 3.59 -19.00 1.76
C ARG A 135 4.61 -17.88 1.62
N ALA A 136 5.44 -17.90 0.57
CA ALA A 136 6.43 -16.87 0.32
C ALA A 136 5.76 -15.52 0.00
N VAL A 137 4.64 -15.53 -0.73
CA VAL A 137 3.79 -14.34 -0.92
C VAL A 137 3.31 -13.78 0.41
N GLY A 138 2.86 -14.65 1.33
CA GLY A 138 2.49 -14.23 2.69
C GLY A 138 3.64 -13.54 3.45
N HIS A 139 4.86 -14.06 3.35
CA HIS A 139 6.04 -13.42 3.95
C HIS A 139 6.36 -12.07 3.31
N ALA A 140 6.36 -12.00 1.97
CA ALA A 140 6.58 -10.75 1.24
C ALA A 140 5.52 -9.69 1.59
N ASN A 141 4.26 -10.10 1.70
CA ASN A 141 3.15 -9.25 2.14
C ASN A 141 3.36 -8.72 3.58
N GLY A 142 3.86 -9.56 4.49
CA GLY A 142 4.17 -9.16 5.87
C GLY A 142 5.33 -8.17 6.00
N THR A 143 6.24 -8.18 5.02
CA THR A 143 7.36 -7.22 4.90
C THR A 143 7.03 -5.98 4.08
N ASN A 144 5.77 -5.78 3.69
CA ASN A 144 5.34 -4.58 2.99
C ASN A 144 5.70 -3.33 3.82
N PRO A 145 6.50 -2.40 3.27
CA PRO A 145 6.90 -1.19 3.98
C PRO A 145 5.90 -0.03 3.82
N PHE A 146 4.84 -0.21 3.05
CA PHE A 146 3.84 0.81 2.73
C PHE A 146 2.44 0.32 3.13
N SER A 147 2.15 0.24 4.43
CA SER A 147 0.82 -0.12 4.93
C SER A 147 -0.27 0.73 4.24
N ILE A 148 -1.43 0.14 3.95
CA ILE A 148 -2.56 0.73 3.19
C ILE A 148 -2.24 1.03 1.72
N ILE A 149 -1.16 1.76 1.43
CA ILE A 149 -0.80 2.29 0.10
C ILE A 149 -0.34 1.19 -0.86
N VAL A 150 0.44 0.22 -0.37
CA VAL A 150 0.50 -1.10 -0.98
C VAL A 150 -0.52 -1.95 -0.21
N PRO A 151 -1.64 -2.35 -0.84
CA PRO A 151 -2.85 -2.75 -0.11
C PRO A 151 -2.77 -4.20 0.40
N CYS A 152 -1.85 -4.46 1.33
CA CYS A 152 -1.59 -5.78 1.91
C CYS A 152 -2.76 -6.32 2.76
N HIS A 153 -3.73 -5.48 3.12
CA HIS A 153 -5.00 -5.88 3.73
C HIS A 153 -5.94 -6.61 2.75
N ARG A 154 -5.77 -6.42 1.42
CA ARG A 154 -6.61 -7.06 0.39
C ARG A 154 -6.29 -8.54 0.14
N LEU A 155 -5.33 -9.13 0.86
CA LEU A 155 -5.08 -10.57 0.82
C LEU A 155 -5.72 -11.31 1.98
N VAL A 156 -6.35 -12.45 1.72
CA VAL A 156 -6.97 -13.30 2.75
C VAL A 156 -6.53 -14.76 2.63
N GLY A 157 -6.84 -15.58 3.64
CA GLY A 157 -6.69 -17.02 3.55
C GLY A 157 -7.55 -17.62 2.43
N SER A 158 -7.25 -18.84 1.99
CA SER A 158 -8.02 -19.52 0.92
C SER A 158 -9.49 -19.76 1.28
N ASN A 159 -9.81 -19.84 2.58
CA ASN A 159 -11.17 -19.93 3.12
C ASN A 159 -11.80 -18.56 3.43
N GLY A 160 -11.19 -17.46 3.00
CA GLY A 160 -11.63 -16.10 3.32
C GLY A 160 -11.22 -15.59 4.72
N ALA A 161 -10.50 -16.39 5.51
CA ALA A 161 -10.10 -15.97 6.84
C ALA A 161 -9.16 -14.75 6.80
N LEU A 162 -9.44 -13.78 7.67
CA LEU A 162 -8.55 -12.65 7.92
C LEU A 162 -7.35 -13.12 8.72
N THR A 163 -6.27 -13.45 8.03
CA THR A 163 -5.00 -13.87 8.63
C THR A 163 -3.93 -12.81 8.40
N GLY A 164 -2.94 -12.72 9.29
CA GLY A 164 -1.67 -12.02 9.05
C GLY A 164 -1.80 -10.58 8.53
N TYR A 165 -1.76 -9.60 9.43
CA TYR A 165 -1.68 -8.19 9.06
C TYR A 165 -0.78 -7.43 10.03
N GLY A 166 0.18 -6.68 9.49
CA GLY A 166 1.17 -5.94 10.28
C GLY A 166 0.54 -4.96 11.28
N GLY A 167 -0.54 -4.30 10.87
CA GLY A 167 -1.29 -3.36 11.70
C GLY A 167 -2.33 -3.98 12.64
N GLY A 168 -2.50 -5.32 12.67
CA GLY A 168 -3.52 -6.02 13.45
C GLY A 168 -4.82 -6.35 12.69
N ILE A 169 -5.45 -7.48 13.05
CA ILE A 169 -6.60 -8.03 12.31
C ILE A 169 -7.82 -7.08 12.30
N GLU A 170 -8.04 -6.34 13.40
CA GLU A 170 -9.14 -5.38 13.48
C GLU A 170 -9.02 -4.26 12.43
N ARG A 171 -7.81 -3.72 12.23
CA ARG A 171 -7.55 -2.72 11.18
C ARG A 171 -7.77 -3.29 9.78
N LYS A 172 -7.32 -4.52 9.55
CA LYS A 172 -7.53 -5.21 8.27
C LYS A 172 -9.02 -5.38 7.95
N ARG A 173 -9.82 -5.79 8.94
CA ARG A 173 -11.28 -5.91 8.77
C ARG A 173 -11.90 -4.56 8.44
N TRP A 174 -11.57 -3.53 9.22
CA TRP A 174 -12.08 -2.18 9.00
C TRP A 174 -11.77 -1.66 7.59
N LEU A 175 -10.53 -1.85 7.10
CA LEU A 175 -10.12 -1.41 5.76
C LEU A 175 -10.89 -2.14 4.65
N ILE A 176 -11.07 -3.46 4.78
CA ILE A 176 -11.85 -4.24 3.82
C ILE A 176 -13.31 -3.76 3.80
N ASP A 177 -13.90 -3.56 4.97
CA ASP A 177 -15.29 -3.11 5.07
C ASP A 177 -15.46 -1.68 4.55
N HIS A 178 -14.49 -0.80 4.80
CA HIS A 178 -14.43 0.56 4.26
C HIS A 178 -14.42 0.55 2.74
N GLU A 179 -13.55 -0.27 2.14
CA GLU A 179 -13.47 -0.38 0.69
C GLU A 179 -14.74 -0.99 0.07
N ALA A 180 -15.34 -1.98 0.71
CA ALA A 180 -16.58 -2.60 0.25
C ALA A 180 -17.77 -1.63 0.25
N ARG A 181 -17.92 -0.81 1.31
CA ARG A 181 -18.99 0.21 1.40
C ARG A 181 -18.87 1.29 0.33
N ALA A 182 -17.65 1.79 0.12
CA ALA A 182 -17.41 2.80 -0.90
C ALA A 182 -17.63 2.27 -2.33
N GLY A 183 -17.25 1.01 -2.59
CA GLY A 183 -17.51 0.35 -3.87
C GLY A 183 -19.00 0.12 -4.16
N ALA A 184 -19.80 -0.20 -3.13
CA ALA A 184 -21.24 -0.36 -3.25
C ALA A 184 -21.98 0.97 -3.53
N CYS A 185 -21.48 2.08 -2.97
CA CYS A 185 -22.04 3.42 -3.23
C CYS A 185 -21.83 3.84 -4.70
N CYS A 186 -20.68 3.52 -5.29
CA CYS A 186 -20.37 3.88 -6.68
C CYS A 186 -21.29 3.16 -7.69
N SER A 187 -21.59 1.88 -7.48
CA SER A 187 -22.48 1.10 -8.37
C SER A 187 -23.97 1.50 -8.29
N GLN A 188 -24.39 2.14 -7.19
CA GLN A 188 -25.75 2.68 -7.05
C GLN A 188 -25.94 4.02 -7.77
N VAL A 189 -24.87 4.83 -7.93
CA VAL A 189 -24.94 6.11 -8.65
C VAL A 189 -25.01 5.90 -10.17
N GLU A 190 -24.34 4.87 -10.70
CA GLU A 190 -24.38 4.55 -12.13
C GLU A 190 -25.74 4.00 -12.60
N SER A 191 -26.51 3.36 -11.70
CA SER A 191 -27.83 2.79 -12.03
C SER A 191 -28.98 3.81 -12.03
N HIS A 192 -28.78 5.03 -11.52
CA HIS A 192 -29.80 6.10 -11.52
C HIS A 192 -29.64 7.11 -12.68
N GLY A 193 -28.70 6.88 -13.60
CA GLY A 193 -28.32 7.83 -14.65
C GLY A 193 -28.88 7.58 -16.06
N VAL A 194 -29.85 6.68 -16.27
CA VAL A 194 -30.46 6.44 -17.61
C VAL A 194 -31.99 6.47 -17.55
N ALA A 195 -32.55 7.66 -17.36
CA ALA A 195 -33.95 7.91 -17.71
C ALA A 195 -34.05 8.13 -19.23
N HIS A 196 -34.57 7.11 -19.92
CA HIS A 196 -34.96 7.14 -21.33
C HIS A 196 -35.88 8.35 -21.64
N ASN A 197 -35.40 9.31 -22.43
CA ASN A 197 -36.28 10.23 -23.14
C ASN A 197 -36.54 9.67 -24.55
N ARG A 198 -37.60 8.87 -24.70
CA ARG A 198 -38.24 8.62 -26.00
C ARG A 198 -39.59 9.31 -25.98
N LYS A 199 -39.64 10.57 -26.40
CA LYS A 199 -40.90 11.17 -26.85
C LYS A 199 -41.19 10.66 -28.26
N ASN A 200 -42.35 10.02 -28.37
CA ASN A 200 -42.96 9.51 -29.58
C ASN A 200 -42.91 10.52 -30.74
N GLN A 201 -42.33 10.08 -31.85
CA GLN A 201 -42.68 10.55 -33.18
C GLN A 201 -43.43 9.38 -33.83
N SER A 202 -44.75 9.54 -33.94
CA SER A 202 -45.58 8.72 -34.81
C SER A 202 -46.23 9.67 -35.80
N ASP A 203 -45.66 9.70 -37.00
CA ASP A 203 -46.29 10.22 -38.22
C ASP A 203 -47.65 9.55 -38.44
N ARG A 204 -48.60 10.28 -39.05
CA ARG A 204 -49.06 10.06 -40.44
C ARG A 204 -50.33 10.88 -40.77
N PRO A 205 -50.67 11.03 -42.07
CA PRO A 205 -50.89 12.28 -42.79
C PRO A 205 -52.31 12.87 -42.67
#